data_AF-A0A6A5GV55-F1
#
_entry.id   AF-A0A6A5GV55-F1
#
_cell.length_a   1.000
_cell.length_b   1.000
_cell.length_c   1.000
_cell.angle_alpha   90.00
_cell.angle_beta   90.00
_cell.angle_gamma   90.00
#
_symmetry.space_group_name_H-M   'P 1'
#
loop_
_entity.id
_entity.type
_entity.pdbx_description
1 polymer ?
#
loop_
_entity_poly.entity_id
_entity_poly.type
_entity_poly.pdbx_seq_one_letter_code
_entity_poly.pdbx_strand_id
1 'polypeptide(L)'
;MELSVSEDDELIDLAKFELIRLEGIVRIYEETLSMNILILQKTRDVSQLLPMHHPCLSPEFMKKYSDLMIGLTTEVPDTDCLICHEYRESHEKTIECETTCHKVYHLKCASEWFKQQQTCPHCRSRMLDDEEYPAL
;
A
#
# COMPACT_ATOMS: atom_id res chain seq x y z
N MET A 1 -4.09 26.16 -15.82
CA MET A 1 -5.05 25.36 -15.03
C MET A 1 -4.43 25.25 -13.66
N GLU A 2 -4.77 26.19 -12.78
CA GLU A 2 -4.24 26.24 -11.42
C GLU A 2 -4.92 25.13 -10.62
N LEU A 3 -4.12 24.23 -10.06
CA LEU A 3 -4.60 23.22 -9.10
C LEU A 3 -5.12 23.99 -7.90
N SER A 4 -6.44 24.06 -7.74
CA SER A 4 -7.04 24.60 -6.52
C SER A 4 -6.66 23.67 -5.37
N VAL A 5 -5.64 24.06 -4.61
CA VAL A 5 -5.35 23.50 -3.29
C VAL A 5 -6.64 23.70 -2.51
N SER A 6 -7.27 22.59 -2.12
CA SER A 6 -8.47 22.59 -1.28
C SER A 6 -8.26 23.58 -0.13
N GLU A 7 -9.11 24.61 -0.05
CA GLU A 7 -9.15 25.61 1.04
C GLU A 7 -9.68 25.00 2.35
N ASP A 8 -9.39 23.72 2.59
CA ASP A 8 -9.72 23.03 3.84
C ASP A 8 -8.63 23.36 4.85
N ASP A 9 -8.82 24.50 5.52
CA ASP A 9 -7.95 25.00 6.60
C ASP A 9 -7.73 23.92 7.68
N GLU A 10 -8.73 23.06 7.93
CA GLU A 10 -8.64 21.97 8.90
C GLU A 10 -7.67 20.87 8.42
N LEU A 11 -7.70 20.51 7.14
CA LEU A 11 -6.76 19.54 6.57
C LEU A 11 -5.33 20.09 6.52
N ILE A 12 -5.17 21.36 6.18
CA ILE A 12 -3.86 22.03 6.17
C ILE A 12 -3.26 22.03 7.57
N ASP A 13 -4.05 22.37 8.59
CA ASP A 13 -3.56 22.37 9.97
C ASP A 13 -3.28 20.96 10.49
N LEU A 14 -4.07 19.97 10.10
CA LEU A 14 -3.77 18.56 10.36
C LEU A 14 -2.45 18.14 9.71
N ALA A 15 -2.19 18.55 8.46
CA ALA A 15 -0.95 18.24 7.76
C ALA A 15 0.28 18.88 8.43
N LYS A 16 0.17 20.14 8.89
CA LYS A 16 1.24 20.81 9.64
C LYS A 16 1.53 20.10 10.95
N PHE A 17 0.49 19.76 11.70
CA PHE A 17 0.63 19.01 12.95
C PHE A 17 1.29 17.66 12.71
N GLU A 18 0.85 16.95 11.68
CA GLU A 18 1.37 15.66 11.29
C GLU A 18 2.85 15.72 10.89
N LEU A 19 3.26 16.76 10.16
CA LEU A 19 4.65 17.01 9.80
C LEU A 19 5.53 17.17 11.05
N ILE A 20 5.13 18.03 11.98
CA ILE A 20 5.86 18.25 13.24
C ILE A 20 5.96 16.94 14.04
N ARG A 21 4.86 16.18 14.11
CA ARG A 21 4.81 14.88 14.78
C ARG A 21 5.78 13.89 14.15
N LEU A 22 5.78 13.78 12.81
CA LEU A 22 6.64 12.87 12.07
C LEU A 22 8.12 13.25 12.22
N GLU A 23 8.47 14.53 12.11
CA GLU A 23 9.82 15.03 12.35
C GLU A 23 10.33 14.65 13.75
N GLY A 24 9.47 14.77 14.76
CA GLY A 24 9.79 14.33 16.12
C GLY A 24 10.09 12.82 16.21
N ILE A 25 9.30 12.00 15.53
CA ILE A 25 9.50 10.53 15.51
C ILE A 25 10.77 10.16 14.74
N VAL A 26 11.02 10.79 13.59
CA VAL A 26 12.25 10.57 12.81
C VAL A 26 13.49 10.88 13.66
N ARG A 27 13.49 12.01 14.39
CA ARG A 27 14.61 12.36 15.28
C ARG A 27 14.85 11.29 16.34
N ILE A 28 13.81 10.82 17.03
CA ILE A 28 13.93 9.75 18.04
C ILE A 28 14.45 8.45 17.41
N TYR A 29 13.96 8.12 16.20
CA TYR A 29 14.40 6.95 15.46
C TYR A 29 15.89 7.02 15.10
N GLU A 30 16.38 8.16 14.61
CA GLU A 30 17.79 8.39 14.27
C GLU A 30 18.71 8.34 15.50
N GLU A 31 18.27 8.93 16.61
CA GLU A 31 18.99 8.86 17.89
C GLU A 31 19.09 7.42 18.39
N THR A 32 17.98 6.67 18.35
CA THR A 32 17.94 5.27 18.77
C THR A 32 18.79 4.39 17.85
N LEU A 33 18.77 4.64 16.54
CA LEU A 33 19.61 3.95 15.57
C LEU A 33 21.09 4.17 15.89
N SER A 34 21.48 5.43 16.13
CA SER A 34 22.85 5.81 16.46
C SER A 34 23.32 5.12 17.75
N MET A 35 22.44 5.07 18.76
CA MET A 35 22.71 4.35 20.01
C MET A 35 22.86 2.84 19.78
N ASN A 36 21.98 2.22 19.00
CA ASN A 36 22.05 0.79 18.70
C ASN A 36 23.33 0.43 17.93
N ILE A 37 23.77 1.27 17.00
CA ILE A 37 25.07 1.11 16.33
C ILE A 37 26.21 1.15 17.36
N LEU A 38 26.20 2.10 18.29
CA LEU A 38 27.22 2.19 19.34
C LEU A 38 27.20 0.95 20.25
N ILE A 39 26.03 0.47 20.66
CA ILE A 39 25.86 -0.74 21.47
C ILE A 39 26.50 -1.92 20.73
N LEU A 40 26.14 -2.16 19.46
CA LEU A 40 26.71 -3.25 18.67
C LEU A 40 28.22 -3.16 18.53
N GLN A 41 28.76 -1.96 18.33
CA GLN A 41 30.21 -1.75 18.23
C GLN A 41 30.93 -2.10 19.55
N LYS A 42 30.30 -1.84 20.70
CA LYS A 42 30.90 -2.00 22.03
C LYS A 42 30.70 -3.40 22.62
N THR A 43 29.51 -3.95 22.50
CA THR A 43 29.11 -5.18 23.20
C THR A 43 29.13 -6.39 22.29
N ARG A 44 28.96 -6.19 20.97
CA ARG A 44 28.72 -7.25 19.98
C ARG A 44 27.49 -8.12 20.33
N ASP A 45 26.59 -7.59 21.15
CA ASP A 45 25.43 -8.31 21.68
C ASP A 45 24.14 -7.63 21.20
N VAL A 46 23.39 -8.36 20.38
CA VAL A 46 22.13 -7.90 19.78
C VAL A 46 20.97 -7.85 20.78
N SER A 47 21.07 -8.58 21.90
CA SER A 47 20.01 -8.59 22.93
C SER A 47 19.91 -7.28 23.71
N GLN A 48 20.95 -6.44 23.62
CA GLN A 48 21.02 -5.14 24.28
C GLN A 48 20.52 -3.98 23.41
N LEU A 49 20.05 -4.27 22.19
CA LEU A 49 19.51 -3.23 21.31
C LEU A 49 18.22 -2.64 21.88
N LEU A 50 18.10 -1.33 21.78
CA LEU A 50 16.90 -0.59 22.13
C LEU A 50 15.80 -0.86 21.10
N PRO A 51 14.53 -0.99 21.52
CA PRO A 51 13.40 -1.11 20.60
C PRO A 51 13.32 0.08 19.64
N MET A 52 13.01 -0.18 18.38
CA MET A 52 12.88 0.84 17.34
C MET A 52 11.54 0.72 16.64
N HIS A 53 10.86 1.86 16.49
CA HIS A 53 9.61 1.97 15.75
C HIS A 53 9.83 2.79 14.49
N HIS A 54 9.47 2.25 13.33
CA HIS A 54 9.64 2.93 12.06
C HIS A 54 8.80 4.23 12.01
N PRO A 55 9.38 5.37 11.59
CA PRO A 55 8.64 6.61 11.44
C PRO A 55 7.54 6.50 10.39
N CYS A 56 6.29 6.71 10.78
CA CYS A 56 5.15 6.62 9.89
C CYS A 56 4.17 7.75 10.15
N LEU A 57 3.39 8.08 9.11
CA LEU A 57 2.25 8.98 9.23
C LEU A 57 1.17 8.37 10.14
N SER A 58 0.41 9.24 10.80
CA SER A 58 -0.64 8.81 11.72
C SER A 58 -1.79 8.17 10.93
N PRO A 59 -2.47 7.15 11.51
CA PRO A 59 -3.65 6.57 10.87
C PRO A 59 -4.74 7.61 10.59
N GLU A 60 -4.89 8.60 11.47
CA GLU A 60 -5.86 9.68 11.32
C GLU A 60 -5.54 10.58 10.11
N PHE A 61 -4.29 11.03 9.98
CA PHE A 61 -3.87 11.82 8.83
C PHE A 61 -3.97 11.01 7.54
N MET A 62 -3.48 9.76 7.54
CA MET A 62 -3.53 8.89 6.36
C MET A 62 -4.95 8.68 5.86
N LYS A 63 -5.92 8.51 6.77
CA LYS A 63 -7.34 8.40 6.40
C LYS A 63 -7.82 9.69 5.71
N LYS A 64 -7.67 10.85 6.36
CA LYS A 64 -8.12 12.13 5.78
C LYS A 64 -7.44 12.44 4.44
N TYR A 65 -6.14 12.18 4.34
CA TYR A 65 -5.38 12.34 3.10
C TYR A 65 -5.90 11.43 2.00
N SER A 66 -6.18 10.16 2.30
CA SER A 66 -6.71 9.20 1.34
C SER A 66 -8.11 9.61 0.85
N ASP A 67 -8.98 10.07 1.74
CA ASP A 67 -10.32 10.57 1.40
C ASP A 67 -10.22 11.77 0.44
N LEU A 68 -9.27 12.69 0.67
CA LEU A 68 -8.99 13.79 -0.25
C LEU A 68 -8.49 13.30 -1.61
N MET A 69 -7.53 12.37 -1.64
CA MET A 69 -6.95 11.85 -2.88
C MET A 69 -8.00 11.14 -3.72
N ILE A 70 -8.91 10.36 -3.11
CA ILE A 70 -10.05 9.75 -3.79
C ILE A 70 -10.97 10.82 -4.40
N GLY A 71 -11.15 11.97 -3.74
CA GLY A 71 -11.89 13.11 -4.27
C GLY A 71 -11.22 13.78 -5.49
N LEU A 72 -9.89 13.86 -5.51
CA LEU A 72 -9.11 14.45 -6.61
C LEU A 72 -8.86 13.51 -7.80
N THR A 73 -8.87 12.19 -7.60
CA THR A 73 -8.60 11.19 -8.66
C THR A 73 -9.82 10.83 -9.50
N THR A 74 -10.86 11.67 -9.51
CA THR A 74 -12.00 11.51 -10.44
C THR A 74 -11.62 11.61 -11.92
N GLU A 75 -10.36 11.94 -12.27
CA GLU A 75 -9.84 11.93 -13.66
C GLU A 75 -8.63 11.00 -13.91
N VAL A 76 -8.08 10.33 -12.89
CA VAL A 76 -7.06 9.28 -13.11
C VAL A 76 -7.60 8.00 -12.49
N PRO A 77 -8.38 7.21 -13.23
CA PRO A 77 -8.98 6.02 -12.66
C PRO A 77 -7.86 5.05 -12.25
N ASP A 78 -7.99 4.47 -11.06
CA ASP A 78 -7.18 3.34 -10.62
C ASP A 78 -7.20 2.33 -11.78
N THR A 79 -6.05 2.06 -12.43
CA THR A 79 -6.06 1.22 -13.64
C THR A 79 -6.71 -0.10 -13.27
N ASP A 80 -7.78 -0.43 -13.97
CA ASP A 80 -8.66 -1.50 -13.55
C ASP A 80 -7.91 -2.83 -13.45
N CYS A 81 -7.01 -3.13 -14.40
CA CYS A 81 -6.18 -4.33 -14.35
C CYS A 81 -4.74 -4.04 -13.88
N LEU A 82 -4.38 -4.48 -12.67
CA LEU A 82 -3.03 -4.30 -12.09
C LEU A 82 -1.92 -5.14 -12.76
N ILE A 83 -2.23 -5.92 -13.80
CA ILE A 83 -1.23 -6.71 -14.54
C ILE A 83 -0.77 -5.93 -15.78
N CYS A 84 -1.69 -5.41 -16.58
CA CYS A 84 -1.37 -4.65 -17.79
C CYS A 84 -1.44 -3.14 -17.61
N HIS A 85 -1.99 -2.67 -16.49
CA HIS A 85 -2.21 -1.25 -16.20
C HIS A 85 -3.14 -0.54 -17.20
N GLU A 86 -4.07 -1.29 -17.80
CA GLU A 86 -5.10 -0.78 -18.72
C GLU A 86 -6.50 -0.91 -18.10
N TYR A 87 -7.43 -0.08 -18.59
CA TYR A 87 -8.84 -0.17 -18.22
C TYR A 87 -9.52 -1.37 -18.85
N ARG A 88 -10.52 -1.93 -18.17
CA ARG A 88 -11.37 -3.00 -18.71
C ARG A 88 -12.51 -2.39 -19.50
N GLU A 89 -12.68 -2.79 -20.74
CA GLU A 89 -13.90 -2.47 -21.48
C GLU A 89 -15.06 -3.38 -21.06
N SER A 90 -16.30 -2.89 -21.17
CA SER A 90 -17.50 -3.62 -20.73
C SER A 90 -17.73 -4.96 -21.45
N HIS A 91 -17.10 -5.15 -22.61
CA HIS A 91 -17.19 -6.35 -23.42
C HIS A 91 -16.09 -7.37 -23.11
N GLU A 92 -15.06 -6.99 -22.34
CA GLU A 92 -13.93 -7.85 -22.02
C GLU A 92 -14.27 -8.79 -20.88
N LYS A 93 -13.79 -10.04 -21.00
CA LYS A 93 -13.95 -11.02 -19.92
C LYS A 93 -13.02 -10.69 -18.77
N THR A 94 -13.53 -10.82 -17.56
CA THR A 94 -12.82 -10.49 -16.33
C THR A 94 -12.78 -11.67 -15.38
N ILE A 95 -11.89 -11.59 -14.40
CA ILE A 95 -11.87 -12.49 -13.24
C ILE A 95 -11.60 -11.67 -11.99
N GLU A 96 -12.29 -12.01 -10.91
CA GLU A 96 -12.18 -11.34 -9.62
C GLU A 96 -11.45 -12.23 -8.62
N CYS A 97 -10.67 -11.64 -7.72
CA CYS A 97 -10.17 -12.32 -6.53
C CYS A 97 -11.29 -12.37 -5.46
N GLU A 98 -12.23 -13.28 -5.63
CA GLU A 98 -13.46 -13.37 -4.82
C GLU A 98 -13.22 -13.63 -3.33
N THR A 99 -12.09 -14.26 -2.98
CA THR A 99 -11.87 -14.78 -1.63
C THR A 99 -11.24 -13.79 -0.65
N THR A 100 -10.56 -12.75 -1.14
CA THR A 100 -9.74 -11.88 -0.25
C THR A 100 -9.78 -10.40 -0.59
N CYS A 101 -9.32 -10.00 -1.78
CA CYS A 101 -9.09 -8.58 -2.08
C CYS A 101 -10.03 -7.99 -3.12
N HIS A 102 -10.89 -8.79 -3.76
CA HIS A 102 -11.89 -8.36 -4.74
C HIS A 102 -11.33 -7.54 -5.91
N LYS A 103 -10.01 -7.64 -6.16
CA LYS A 103 -9.39 -7.03 -7.32
C LYS A 103 -9.76 -7.82 -8.56
N VAL A 104 -10.16 -7.09 -9.61
CA VAL A 104 -10.61 -7.63 -10.89
C VAL A 104 -9.49 -7.48 -11.91
N TYR A 105 -9.32 -8.46 -12.80
CA TYR A 105 -8.29 -8.50 -13.83
C TYR A 105 -8.92 -8.87 -15.18
N HIS A 106 -8.30 -8.49 -16.29
CA HIS A 106 -8.63 -9.10 -17.58
C HIS A 106 -8.40 -10.61 -17.48
N LEU A 107 -9.36 -11.39 -17.98
CA LEU A 107 -9.25 -12.85 -17.98
C LEU A 107 -7.97 -13.31 -18.69
N LYS A 108 -7.59 -12.64 -19.79
CA LYS A 108 -6.36 -12.92 -20.53
C LYS A 108 -5.11 -12.69 -19.68
N CYS A 109 -5.03 -11.56 -18.98
CA CYS A 109 -3.90 -11.22 -18.12
C CYS A 109 -3.76 -12.20 -16.95
N ALA A 110 -4.88 -12.51 -16.29
CA ALA A 110 -4.89 -13.50 -15.21
C ALA A 110 -4.54 -14.91 -15.72
N SER A 111 -5.04 -15.31 -16.88
CA SER A 111 -4.72 -16.61 -17.49
C SER A 111 -3.22 -16.77 -17.78
N GLU A 112 -2.56 -15.74 -18.31
CA GLU A 112 -1.10 -15.76 -18.49
C GLU A 112 -0.35 -15.82 -17.16
N TRP A 113 -0.81 -15.07 -16.16
CA TRP A 113 -0.23 -15.11 -14.81
C TRP A 113 -0.34 -16.50 -14.18
N PHE A 114 -1.50 -17.16 -14.28
CA PHE A 114 -1.75 -18.48 -13.69
C PHE A 114 -0.95 -19.63 -14.31
N LYS A 115 -0.41 -19.46 -15.53
CA LYS A 115 0.56 -20.40 -16.08
C LYS A 115 1.85 -20.46 -15.26
N GLN A 116 2.19 -19.39 -14.54
CA GLN A 116 3.40 -19.29 -13.72
C GLN A 116 3.08 -19.36 -12.22
N GLN A 117 1.99 -18.72 -11.78
CA GLN A 117 1.64 -18.53 -10.38
C GLN A 117 0.11 -18.57 -10.20
N GLN A 118 -0.45 -19.57 -9.51
CA GLN A 118 -1.90 -19.71 -9.28
C GLN A 118 -2.44 -18.81 -8.15
N THR A 119 -1.87 -17.62 -7.99
CA THR A 119 -2.18 -16.70 -6.88
C THR A 119 -2.56 -15.33 -7.40
N CYS A 120 -3.28 -14.56 -6.58
CA CYS A 120 -3.62 -13.19 -6.88
C CYS A 120 -2.36 -12.33 -7.03
N PRO A 121 -2.21 -11.56 -8.13
CA PRO A 121 -1.08 -10.65 -8.30
C PRO A 121 -0.96 -9.60 -7.18
N HIS A 122 -2.09 -9.23 -6.56
CA HIS A 122 -2.13 -8.22 -5.51
C HIS A 122 -1.90 -8.80 -4.11
N CYS A 123 -2.74 -9.74 -3.68
CA CYS A 123 -2.70 -10.25 -2.29
C CYS A 123 -1.99 -11.61 -2.14
N ARG A 124 -1.54 -12.23 -3.25
CA ARG A 124 -0.88 -13.55 -3.30
C ARG A 124 -1.70 -14.71 -2.73
N SER A 125 -2.99 -14.50 -2.45
CA SER A 125 -3.91 -15.58 -2.06
C SER A 125 -4.21 -16.47 -3.26
N ARG A 126 -4.48 -17.76 -3.03
CA ARG A 126 -4.85 -18.69 -4.11
C ARG A 126 -6.18 -18.24 -4.72
N MET A 127 -6.23 -18.11 -6.05
CA MET A 127 -7.41 -17.61 -6.77
C MET A 127 -8.25 -18.71 -7.42
N LEU A 128 -7.75 -19.94 -7.46
CA LEU A 128 -8.45 -21.09 -8.00
C LEU A 128 -8.80 -22.02 -6.83
N ASP A 129 -10.09 -22.31 -6.69
CA ASP A 129 -10.56 -23.33 -5.77
C ASP A 129 -10.37 -24.72 -6.42
N ASP A 130 -9.95 -25.70 -5.64
CA ASP A 130 -9.54 -27.03 -6.14
C ASP A 130 -10.73 -27.87 -6.69
N GLU A 131 -11.97 -27.39 -6.60
CA GLU A 131 -13.18 -28.14 -6.93
C GLU A 131 -13.59 -28.06 -8.42
N GLU A 132 -13.11 -27.09 -9.20
CA GLU A 132 -13.59 -26.88 -10.57
C GLU A 132 -12.75 -27.59 -11.66
N TYR A 133 -11.55 -28.07 -11.31
CA TYR A 133 -10.68 -28.84 -12.23
C TYR A 133 -9.97 -29.99 -11.48
N PRO A 134 -10.62 -31.16 -11.32
CA PRO A 134 -9.91 -32.33 -10.81
C PRO A 134 -8.74 -32.66 -11.73
N ALA A 135 -7.58 -32.94 -11.13
CA ALA A 135 -6.41 -33.40 -11.86
C ALA A 135 -6.76 -34.61 -12.74
N LEU A 136 -6.38 -34.53 -14.03
CA LEU A 136 -6.53 -35.63 -15.00
C LEU A 136 -5.73 -36.87 -14.58
#